data_AF-A0A093NVF4-F1
#
_entry.id   AF-A0A093NVF4-F1
#
_cell.length_a   1.000
_cell.length_b   1.000
_cell.length_c   1.000
_cell.angle_alpha   90.00
_cell.angle_beta   90.00
_cell.angle_gamma   90.00
#
_symmetry.space_group_name_H-M   'P 1'
#
loop_
_entity.id
_entity.type
_entity.pdbx_description
1 polymer ?
#
loop_
_entity_poly.entity_id
_entity_poly.type
_entity_poly.pdbx_seq_one_letter_code
_entity_poly.pdbx_strand_id
1 'polypeptide(L)' 'MRILYQILVVLFMMLQGAAGQPIFPGPYNPCVAQNGRCFPGICHWPYYWVGTCRNGFSCCRR' A
#
# COMPACT_ATOMS: atom_id res chain seq x y z
N MET A 1 -43.82 1.13 -2.95
CA MET A 1 -42.56 0.50 -3.40
C MET A 1 -41.51 1.53 -3.85
N ARG A 2 -41.27 2.60 -3.07
CA ARG A 2 -40.31 3.67 -3.43
C ARG A 2 -39.35 4.03 -2.28
N ILE A 3 -39.76 3.77 -1.04
CA ILE A 3 -38.99 3.98 0.19
C ILE A 3 -37.76 3.07 0.28
N LEU A 4 -37.86 1.82 -0.19
CA LEU A 4 -36.72 0.89 -0.16
C LEU A 4 -35.52 1.42 -0.96
N TYR A 5 -35.78 1.98 -2.15
CA TYR A 5 -34.75 2.59 -2.99
C TYR A 5 -34.14 3.85 -2.36
N GLN A 6 -34.95 4.65 -1.66
CA GLN A 6 -34.46 5.84 -0.96
C GLN A 6 -33.50 5.48 0.18
N ILE A 7 -33.84 4.46 0.97
CA ILE A 7 -32.98 3.95 2.05
C ILE A 7 -31.68 3.39 1.48
N LEU A 8 -31.75 2.65 0.37
CA LEU A 8 -30.57 2.10 -0.30
C LEU A 8 -29.60 3.21 -0.74
N VAL A 9 -30.11 4.27 -1.38
CA VAL A 9 -29.29 5.42 -1.83
C VAL A 9 -28.59 6.10 -0.66
N VAL A 10 -29.31 6.34 0.44
CA VAL A 10 -28.73 6.94 1.65
C VAL A 10 -27.63 6.04 2.22
N LEU A 11 -27.87 4.72 2.28
CA LEU A 11 -26.89 3.76 2.79
C LEU A 11 -25.59 3.77 1.96
N PHE A 12 -25.70 3.80 0.63
CA PHE A 12 -24.55 3.87 -0.29
C PHE A 12 -23.79 5.20 -0.16
N MET A 13 -24.49 6.33 0.04
CA MET A 13 -23.82 7.61 0.29
C MET A 13 -23.00 7.60 1.58
N MET A 14 -23.51 7.01 2.66
CA MET A 14 -22.77 6.89 3.92
C MET A 14 -21.56 5.95 3.80
N LEU A 15 -21.68 4.88 3.00
CA LEU A 15 -20.62 3.89 2.83
C LEU A 15 -19.40 4.43 2.06
N GLN A 16 -19.58 5.39 1.15
CA GLN A 16 -18.47 6.01 0.41
C GLN A 16 -17.54 6.85 1.30
N GLY A 17 -18.00 7.29 2.48
CA GLY A 17 -17.17 7.98 3.47
C GLY A 17 -16.13 7.07 4.15
N ALA A 18 -16.33 5.75 4.13
CA ALA A 18 -15.41 4.78 4.74
C ALA A 18 -14.29 4.30 3.81
N ALA A 19 -14.42 4.51 2.48
CA ALA A 19 -13.43 4.09 1.50
C ALA A 19 -12.25 5.08 1.35
N GLY A 20 -12.31 6.23 2.02
CA GLY A 20 -11.20 7.15 2.15
C GLY A 20 -10.19 6.70 3.21
N GLN A 21 -9.70 5.46 3.15
CA GLN A 21 -8.44 5.17 3.79
C GLN A 21 -7.38 5.85 2.92
N PRO A 22 -6.72 6.94 3.38
CA PRO A 22 -5.46 7.29 2.78
C PRO A 22 -4.60 6.05 2.99
N ILE A 23 -4.32 5.33 1.90
CA ILE A 23 -3.16 4.46 1.84
C ILE A 23 -2.03 5.44 2.10
N PHE A 24 -1.63 5.58 3.37
CA PHE A 24 -0.47 6.36 3.75
C PHE A 24 0.62 5.84 2.81
N PRO A 25 1.09 6.65 1.85
CA PRO A 25 2.29 6.30 1.16
C PRO A 25 3.35 6.51 2.23
N GLY A 26 3.56 5.47 3.05
CA GLY A 26 4.75 5.36 3.87
C GLY A 26 5.93 5.73 2.98
N PRO A 27 6.93 6.43 3.55
CA PRO A 27 7.92 7.22 2.82
C PRO A 27 8.28 6.54 1.51
N TYR A 28 7.90 7.18 0.39
CA TYR A 28 8.06 6.66 -0.97
C TYR A 28 9.44 6.03 -1.13
N ASN A 29 9.50 4.73 -0.92
CA ASN A 29 10.73 3.97 -1.02
C ASN A 29 10.73 3.48 -2.46
N PRO A 30 11.64 3.98 -3.32
CA PRO A 30 11.70 3.53 -4.71
C PRO A 30 11.88 2.01 -4.80
N CYS A 31 12.40 1.37 -3.75
CA CYS A 31 12.43 -0.07 -3.57
C CYS A 31 11.03 -0.71 -3.56
N VAL A 32 10.10 -0.19 -2.76
CA VAL A 32 8.73 -0.73 -2.62
C VAL A 32 7.91 -0.45 -3.88
N ALA A 33 8.10 0.71 -4.50
CA ALA A 33 7.50 1.02 -5.81
C ALA A 33 7.95 0.03 -6.90
N GLN A 34 9.18 -0.48 -6.78
CA GLN A 34 9.74 -1.54 -7.61
C GLN A 34 9.44 -2.94 -7.05
N ASN A 35 8.41 -3.11 -6.22
CA ASN A 35 8.04 -4.41 -5.62
C ASN A 35 9.19 -5.12 -4.89
N GLY A 36 10.19 -4.36 -4.45
CA GLY A 36 11.29 -4.79 -3.61
C GLY A 36 10.98 -4.58 -2.13
N ARG A 37 11.72 -5.27 -1.26
CA ARG A 37 11.62 -5.16 0.19
C ARG A 37 12.91 -4.57 0.75
N CYS A 38 12.77 -3.69 1.73
CA CYS A 38 13.90 -3.20 2.50
C CYS A 38 14.20 -4.21 3.62
N PHE A 39 15.37 -4.86 3.56
CA PHE A 39 15.86 -5.72 4.63
C PHE A 39 17.06 -5.06 5.34
N PRO A 40 17.12 -5.09 6.68
CA PRO A 40 18.33 -4.73 7.40
C PRO A 40 19.42 -5.77 7.11
N GLY A 41 20.56 -5.34 6.55
CA GLY A 41 21.68 -6.23 6.20
C GLY A 41 21.70 -6.67 4.73
N ILE A 42 22.00 -7.94 4.47
CA ILE A 42 22.13 -8.51 3.11
C ILE A 42 20.83 -9.15 2.61
N CYS A 43 20.65 -9.19 1.29
CA CYS A 43 19.52 -9.88 0.69
C CYS A 43 19.69 -11.39 0.78
N HIS A 44 18.67 -12.07 1.30
CA HIS A 44 18.63 -13.54 1.31
C HIS A 44 18.08 -14.06 -0.02
N TRP A 45 18.67 -15.16 -0.50
CA TRP A 45 18.17 -15.88 -1.67
C TRP A 45 16.68 -16.23 -1.48
N PRO A 46 15.80 -16.02 -2.47
CA PRO A 46 16.02 -15.72 -3.89
C PRO A 46 16.05 -14.23 -4.25
N TYR A 47 16.20 -13.32 -3.29
CA TYR A 47 16.17 -11.88 -3.55
C TYR A 47 17.58 -11.35 -3.85
N TYR A 48 17.73 -10.59 -4.93
CA TYR A 48 18.96 -9.89 -5.33
C TYR A 48 18.97 -8.44 -4.84
N TRP A 49 20.17 -7.92 -4.60
CA TRP A 49 20.37 -6.53 -4.17
C TRP A 49 20.20 -5.57 -5.36
N VAL A 50 19.37 -4.54 -5.19
CA VAL A 50 19.08 -3.52 -6.21
C VAL A 50 19.61 -2.14 -5.82
N GLY A 51 19.78 -1.89 -4.53
CA GLY A 51 20.23 -0.60 -4.01
C GLY A 51 20.01 -0.50 -2.50
N THR A 52 20.00 0.72 -1.99
CA THR A 52 19.75 1.02 -0.57
C THR A 52 18.45 1.80 -0.40
N CYS A 53 17.71 1.49 0.66
CA CYS A 53 16.53 2.24 1.09
C CYS A 53 16.95 3.49 1.88
N ARG A 54 16.05 4.47 2.02
CA ARG A 54 16.34 5.75 2.72
C ARG A 54 16.79 5.58 4.18
N ASN A 55 16.42 4.46 4.81
CA ASN A 55 16.80 4.14 6.19
C ASN A 55 18.17 3.44 6.29
N GLY A 56 18.93 3.29 5.19
CA GLY A 56 20.22 2.57 5.16
C GLY A 56 20.09 1.05 5.02
N PHE A 57 18.87 0.53 4.88
CA PHE A 57 18.61 -0.89 4.62
C PHE A 57 18.90 -1.26 3.17
N SER A 58 19.11 -2.55 2.90
CA SER A 58 19.29 -3.05 1.54
C SER A 58 17.93 -3.24 0.87
N CYS A 59 17.81 -2.72 -0.34
CA CYS A 59 16.68 -2.99 -1.21
C CYS A 59 16.89 -4.33 -1.92
N CYS A 60 16.03 -5.29 -1.60
CA CYS A 60 16.08 -6.65 -2.13
C CYS A 60 14.87 -6.92 -3.01
N ARG A 61 15.11 -7.40 -4.23
CA ARG A 61 14.05 -7.72 -5.21
C ARG A 61 14.17 -9.17 -5.65
N ARG A 62 13.04 -9.82 -5.92
CA ARG A 62 13.00 -11.16 -6.50
C ARG A 62 13.03 -11.09 -8.01
#